data_AF-A0A350BBH5-F1
#
_entry.id   AF-A0A350BBH5-F1
#
_cell.length_a   1.000
_cell.length_b   1.000
_cell.length_c   1.000
_cell.angle_alpha   90.00
_cell.angle_beta   90.00
_cell.angle_gamma   90.00
#
_symmetry.space_group_name_H-M   'P 1'
#
loop_
_entity.id
_entity.type
_entity.pdbx_description
1 polymer ?
#
loop_
_entity_poly.entity_id
_entity_poly.type
_entity_poly.pdbx_seq_one_letter_code
_entity_poly.pdbx_strand_id
1 'polypeptide(L)' 'FHGGPVGLEALAAAIGEEIMNLEDVYEPYLLQIGMINRTPRGRVATEKAYRHLKRTHQESLL' A
#
# COMPACT_ATOMS: atom_id res chain seq x y z
N PHE A 1 -5.31 -7.20 5.17
CA PHE A 1 -5.56 -7.11 3.72
C PHE A 1 -4.64 -7.98 2.84
N HIS A 2 -3.75 -8.82 3.38
CA HIS A 2 -2.85 -9.74 2.61
C HIS A 2 -2.01 -9.13 1.46
N GLY A 3 -1.85 -7.80 1.40
CA GLY A 3 -1.10 -7.12 0.33
C GLY A 3 -1.97 -6.24 -0.57
N GLY A 4 -3.30 -6.37 -0.50
CA GLY A 4 -4.25 -5.50 -1.20
C GLY A 4 -5.22 -6.26 -2.12
N PRO A 5 -6.06 -5.56 -2.90
CA PRO A 5 -6.23 -4.09 -2.95
C PRO A 5 -7.04 -3.52 -1.78
N VAL A 6 -6.63 -2.36 -1.24
CA VAL A 6 -7.30 -1.66 -0.12
C VAL A 6 -7.61 -0.21 -0.45
N GLY A 7 -8.81 0.26 -0.13
CA GLY A 7 -9.18 1.68 -0.26
C GLY A 7 -8.33 2.59 0.62
N LEU A 8 -8.19 3.86 0.20
CA LEU A 8 -7.37 4.83 0.93
C LEU A 8 -7.96 5.15 2.30
N GLU A 9 -9.28 5.28 2.34
CA GLU A 9 -10.07 5.54 3.54
C GLU A 9 -9.86 4.45 4.58
N ALA A 10 -9.86 3.19 4.14
CA ALA A 10 -9.65 2.04 5.01
C ALA A 10 -8.21 1.97 5.53
N LEU A 11 -7.21 2.34 4.70
CA LEU A 11 -5.81 2.43 5.13
C LEU A 11 -5.61 3.55 6.15
N ALA A 12 -6.12 4.74 5.86
CA ALA A 12 -6.06 5.91 6.72
C ALA A 12 -6.69 5.61 8.10
N ALA A 13 -7.90 5.03 8.10
CA ALA A 13 -8.58 4.61 9.33
C ALA A 13 -7.79 3.55 10.12
N ALA A 14 -7.14 2.60 9.43
CA ALA A 14 -6.40 1.52 10.08
C ALA A 14 -5.11 2.00 10.77
N ILE A 15 -4.50 3.08 10.30
CA ILE A 15 -3.27 3.65 10.87
C ILE A 15 -3.51 4.94 11.67
N GLY A 16 -4.75 5.41 11.74
CA GLY A 16 -5.13 6.62 12.47
C GLY A 16 -4.63 7.92 11.84
N GLU A 17 -4.43 7.94 10.52
CA GLU A 17 -3.94 9.10 9.77
C GLU A 17 -5.04 9.77 8.95
N GLU A 18 -4.81 11.03 8.58
CA GLU A 18 -5.67 11.72 7.62
C GLU A 18 -5.42 11.22 6.19
N ILE A 19 -6.50 11.06 5.42
CA ILE A 19 -6.48 10.61 4.03
C ILE A 19 -5.54 11.49 3.18
N MET A 20 -5.67 12.81 3.33
CA MET A 20 -4.89 13.81 2.59
C MET A 20 -3.39 13.69 2.89
N ASN A 21 -3.03 13.46 4.16
CA ASN A 21 -1.63 13.24 4.54
C ASN A 21 -1.08 12.01 3.81
N LEU A 22 -1.83 10.90 3.78
CA LEU A 22 -1.43 9.69 3.07
C LEU A 22 -1.22 9.94 1.56
N GLU A 23 -2.16 10.61 0.91
CA GLU A 23 -2.13 10.88 -0.53
C GLU A 23 -1.05 11.89 -0.95
N ASP A 24 -0.87 12.97 -0.18
CA ASP A 24 -0.04 14.11 -0.59
C ASP A 24 1.39 14.02 -0.05
N VAL A 25 1.60 13.32 1.07
CA VAL A 25 2.90 13.25 1.74
C VAL A 25 3.55 11.88 1.57
N TYR A 26 2.83 10.79 1.86
CA TYR A 26 3.45 9.45 1.92
C TYR A 26 3.46 8.74 0.56
N GLU A 27 2.32 8.69 -0.13
CA GLU A 27 2.18 7.96 -1.39
C GLU A 27 3.16 8.40 -2.49
N PRO A 28 3.46 9.70 -2.69
CA PRO A 28 4.35 10.12 -3.77
C PRO A 28 5.71 9.42 -3.70
N TYR A 29 6.30 9.37 -2.50
CA TYR A 29 7.58 8.69 -2.30
C TYR A 29 7.44 7.17 -2.48
N LEU A 30 6.46 6.55 -1.83
CA LEU A 30 6.27 5.09 -1.87
C LEU A 30 5.99 4.58 -3.29
N LEU A 31 5.27 5.35 -4.10
CA LEU A 31 5.05 5.08 -5.53
C LEU A 31 6.35 5.25 -6.32
N GLN A 32 7.07 6.35 -6.11
CA GLN A 32 8.33 6.62 -6.80
C GLN A 32 9.38 5.52 -6.57
N ILE A 33 9.47 5.00 -5.35
CA ILE A 33 10.40 3.90 -5.03
C ILE A 33 9.79 2.50 -5.28
N GLY A 34 8.56 2.40 -5.79
CA GLY A 34 7.93 1.13 -6.18
C GLY A 34 7.58 0.21 -5.01
N MET A 35 7.24 0.76 -3.84
CA MET A 35 6.79 0.00 -2.66
C MET A 35 5.29 -0.30 -2.70
N ILE A 36 4.51 0.57 -3.34
CA ILE A 36 3.06 0.37 -3.52
C ILE A 36 2.68 0.61 -4.99
N ASN A 37 1.56 0.03 -5.40
CA ASN A 37 0.88 0.33 -6.66
C ASN A 37 -0.53 0.88 -6.38
N ARG A 38 -0.96 1.86 -7.19
CA ARG A 38 -2.36 2.28 -7.25
C ARG A 38 -3.10 1.44 -8.29
N THR A 39 -4.28 0.94 -7.93
CA THR A 39 -5.21 0.24 -8.84
C THR A 39 -6.60 0.84 -8.69
N PRO A 40 -7.53 0.63 -9.65
CA PRO A 40 -8.91 1.06 -9.50
C PRO A 40 -9.62 0.50 -8.26
N ARG A 41 -9.13 -0.63 -7.72
CA ARG A 41 -9.70 -1.29 -6.53
C ARG A 41 -9.04 -0.84 -5.22
N GLY A 42 -7.97 -0.03 -5.28
CA GLY A 42 -7.21 0.40 -4.12
C GLY A 42 -5.69 0.20 -4.25
N ARG A 43 -5.00 0.32 -3.13
CA ARG A 43 -3.53 0.23 -3.02
C ARG A 43 -3.11 -1.22 -2.79
N VAL A 44 -2.01 -1.60 -3.44
CA VAL A 44 -1.41 -2.93 -3.32
C VAL A 44 0.07 -2.76 -2.95
N ALA A 45 0.55 -3.49 -1.94
CA ALA A 45 1.97 -3.55 -1.61
C ALA A 45 2.69 -4.44 -2.63
N THR A 46 3.82 -3.97 -3.15
CA THR A 46 4.58 -4.71 -4.16
C THR A 46 5.45 -5.79 -3.54
N GLU A 47 5.90 -6.75 -4.35
CA GLU A 47 6.93 -7.73 -3.94
C GLU A 47 8.18 -7.04 -3.36
N LYS A 48 8.55 -5.86 -3.88
CA LYS A 48 9.66 -5.06 -3.35
C LYS A 48 9.41 -4.64 -1.90
N ALA A 49 8.20 -4.18 -1.56
CA ALA A 49 7.85 -3.83 -0.18
C ALA A 49 7.91 -5.04 0.75
N TYR A 50 7.39 -6.19 0.30
CA TYR A 50 7.47 -7.43 1.09
C TYR A 50 8.91 -7.85 1.36
N ARG A 51 9.77 -7.85 0.34
CA ARG A 51 11.21 -8.14 0.49
C ARG A 51 11.90 -7.16 1.42
N HIS A 52 11.63 -5.86 1.28
CA HIS A 52 12.20 -4.82 2.14
C HIS A 52 11.83 -5.01 3.62
N LEU A 53 10.57 -5.38 3.88
CA LEU A 53 10.05 -5.63 5.21
C LEU A 53 10.34 -7.04 5.75
N LYS A 54 11.11 -7.86 5.01
CA LYS A 54 11.43 -9.26 5.34
C LYS A 54 10.16 -10.08 5.62
N ARG A 55 9.10 -9.85 4.86
CA ARG A 55 7.82 -10.58 4.93
C ARG A 55 7.62 -11.45 3.70
N THR A 56 6.97 -12.58 3.87
CA THR A 56 6.60 -13.47 2.76
C THR A 56 5.51 -12.81 1.92
N HIS A 57 5.78 -12.61 0.64
CA HIS A 57 4.77 -12.19 -0.33
C HIS A 57 3.85 -13.37 -0.64
N GLN A 58 2.55 -13.24 -0.36
CA GLN A 58 1.57 -14.27 -0.70
C GLN A 58 0.95 -13.92 -2.06
N GLU A 59 1.60 -14.34 -3.15
CA GLU A 59 1.10 -14.15 -4.53
C GLU A 59 -0.20 -14.93 -4.80
N SER A 60 -0.56 -15.89 -3.94
CA SER A 60 -1.63 -16.86 -4.17
C SER A 60 -3.07 -16.33 -4.03
N LEU A 61 -3.30 -15.00 -4.03
CA LEU A 61 -4.61 -14.39 -3.80
C LEU A 61 -5.05 -13.40 -4.91
N LEU A 62 -4.35 -13.38 -6.05
CA LEU A 62 -4.80 -12.71 -7.28
C LEU A 62 -5.44 -13.69 -8.25
#